data_AF-A0AAJ2MC42-F1
#
_entry.id   AF-A0AAJ2MC42-F1
#
_cell.length_a   1.000
_cell.length_b   1.000
_cell.length_c   1.000
_cell.angle_alpha   90.00
_cell.angle_beta   90.00
_cell.angle_gamma   90.00
#
_symmetry.space_group_name_H-M   'P 1'
#
loop_
_entity.id
_entity.type
_entity.pdbx_description
1 polymer ?
#
loop_
_entity_poly.entity_id
_entity_poly.type
_entity_poly.pdbx_seq_one_letter_code
_entity_poly.pdbx_strand_id
1 'polypeptide(L)'
;MREWHVRVTIAVLVAVCGALGTIALFTPSGTQGSVPRSIALGIVVATTIPMALVVSRVHLGVIWWTKQSSIRGFNTLFVLWADAVLTVAILAISDIILAQFCAVIFAVIGSYVAHFVRSPVAYAHMIYSSIAVCAMGLVSWADGTPVLNVLFTTLALLVVTNGTTALHRSYTSDFQRSLKHQLIMANTDSLTGLLNRRGFIYATTTMLRRSPAHPFALVTADVDRFKAINDEHGHAMGDDVLERVAAILQGATDEKAIAARLGGDEFAIATLADETSVRALAERIRARPITIPGGATATMSLGIAVGVTPGGHMSADDADAFVRHEFDVADDALFAAKAAGRNTYVVAGRIAAPRPTGGRPATTARPGSADRRGREPA
;
A
#
# COMPACT_ATOMS: atom_id res chain seq x y z
N MET A 1 15.13 5.53 -1.15
CA MET A 1 15.99 4.44 -1.67
C MET A 1 15.21 3.64 -2.71
N ARG A 2 15.77 3.40 -3.91
CA ARG A 2 15.15 2.50 -4.90
C ARG A 2 15.21 1.06 -4.39
N GLU A 3 14.11 0.30 -4.56
CA GLU A 3 13.98 -1.09 -4.11
C GLU A 3 15.13 -1.99 -4.57
N TRP A 4 15.62 -1.75 -5.78
CA TRP A 4 16.78 -2.42 -6.35
C TRP A 4 18.01 -2.39 -5.43
N HIS A 5 18.34 -1.22 -4.85
CA HIS A 5 19.50 -1.11 -3.95
C HIS A 5 19.34 -2.01 -2.72
N VAL A 6 18.15 -2.04 -2.12
CA VAL A 6 17.89 -2.85 -0.93
C VAL A 6 18.05 -4.34 -1.24
N ARG A 7 17.51 -4.81 -2.37
CA ARG A 7 17.64 -6.22 -2.77
C ARG A 7 19.09 -6.61 -3.03
N VAL A 8 19.84 -5.75 -3.74
CA VAL A 8 21.26 -5.99 -4.02
C VAL A 8 22.05 -6.01 -2.72
N THR A 9 21.80 -5.09 -1.79
CA THR A 9 22.46 -5.08 -0.48
C THR A 9 22.18 -6.37 0.31
N ILE A 10 20.93 -6.85 0.34
CA ILE A 10 20.59 -8.09 1.04
C ILE A 10 21.23 -9.30 0.33
N ALA A 11 21.21 -9.34 -1.01
CA ALA A 11 21.85 -10.41 -1.77
C ALA A 11 23.37 -10.47 -1.53
N VAL A 12 24.04 -9.31 -1.49
CA VAL A 12 25.46 -9.21 -1.14
C VAL A 12 25.69 -9.67 0.29
N LEU A 13 24.86 -9.24 1.25
CA LEU A 13 24.96 -9.67 2.65
C LEU A 13 24.81 -11.19 2.77
N VAL A 14 23.84 -11.81 2.08
CA VAL A 14 23.68 -13.26 2.03
C VAL A 14 24.96 -13.94 1.51
N ALA A 15 25.51 -13.46 0.40
CA ALA A 15 26.76 -14.00 -0.15
C ALA A 15 27.95 -13.84 0.81
N VAL A 16 28.08 -12.69 1.47
CA VAL A 16 29.12 -12.42 2.48
C VAL A 16 28.97 -13.36 3.67
N CYS A 17 27.76 -13.56 4.21
CA CYS A 17 27.53 -14.48 5.31
C CYS A 17 27.91 -15.92 4.96
N GLY A 18 27.55 -16.40 3.76
CA GLY A 18 27.96 -17.75 3.33
C GLY A 18 29.47 -17.87 3.06
N ALA A 19 30.12 -16.81 2.57
CA ALA A 19 31.57 -16.78 2.41
C ALA A 19 32.28 -16.85 3.77
N LEU A 20 31.82 -16.09 4.77
CA LEU A 20 32.34 -16.14 6.14
C LEU A 20 32.15 -17.53 6.76
N GLY A 21 30.97 -18.13 6.61
CA GLY A 21 30.72 -19.51 7.07
C GLY A 21 31.62 -20.52 6.38
N THR A 22 31.87 -20.35 5.08
CA THR A 22 32.79 -21.20 4.32
C THR A 22 34.23 -21.06 4.82
N ILE A 23 34.73 -19.84 5.04
CA ILE A 23 36.07 -19.59 5.58
C ILE A 23 36.21 -20.23 6.97
N ALA A 24 35.20 -20.09 7.83
CA ALA A 24 35.20 -20.64 9.18
C ALA A 24 35.43 -22.17 9.19
N LEU A 25 34.89 -22.91 8.22
CA LEU A 25 35.07 -24.37 8.09
C LEU A 25 36.53 -24.81 7.86
N PHE A 26 37.38 -23.93 7.33
CA PHE A 26 38.79 -24.21 7.07
C PHE A 26 39.72 -23.63 8.14
N THR A 27 39.19 -22.94 9.14
CA THR A 27 39.97 -22.49 10.30
C THR A 27 40.27 -23.67 11.24
N PRO A 28 41.28 -23.54 12.13
CA PRO A 28 41.52 -24.53 13.18
C PRO A 28 40.33 -24.76 14.12
N SER A 29 39.42 -23.79 14.20
CA SER A 29 38.19 -23.87 14.99
C SER A 29 37.02 -24.47 14.19
N GLY A 30 37.18 -24.74 12.90
CA GLY A 30 36.17 -25.39 12.06
C GLY A 30 36.16 -26.91 12.24
N THR A 31 35.12 -27.56 11.72
CA THR A 31 34.98 -29.01 11.83
C THR A 31 36.19 -29.78 11.27
N GLN A 32 36.70 -30.72 12.06
CA GLN A 32 37.99 -31.39 11.82
C GLN A 32 37.88 -32.63 10.92
N GLY A 33 36.67 -33.17 10.70
CA GLY A 33 36.45 -34.32 9.83
C GLY A 33 36.20 -33.93 8.37
N SER A 34 36.81 -34.66 7.42
CA SER A 34 36.61 -34.43 5.97
C SER A 34 35.14 -34.58 5.56
N VAL A 35 34.42 -35.53 6.16
CA VAL A 35 33.00 -35.80 5.88
C VAL A 35 32.09 -34.70 6.44
N PRO A 36 32.09 -34.37 7.75
CA PRO A 36 31.32 -33.25 8.29
C PRO A 36 31.62 -31.92 7.60
N ARG A 37 32.89 -31.66 7.25
CA ARG A 37 33.30 -30.45 6.53
C ARG A 37 32.68 -30.38 5.15
N SER A 38 32.71 -31.48 4.40
CA SER A 38 32.13 -31.55 3.06
C SER A 38 30.61 -31.40 3.09
N ILE A 39 29.94 -31.95 4.10
CA ILE A 39 28.49 -31.79 4.30
C ILE A 39 28.15 -30.31 4.60
N ALA A 40 28.82 -29.69 5.56
CA ALA A 40 28.57 -28.30 5.94
C ALA A 40 28.87 -27.34 4.77
N LEU A 41 29.99 -27.55 4.07
CA LEU A 41 30.35 -26.80 2.88
C LEU A 41 29.30 -26.96 1.77
N GLY A 42 28.84 -28.19 1.54
CA GLY A 42 27.79 -28.50 0.59
C GLY A 42 26.50 -27.74 0.89
N ILE A 43 26.05 -27.73 2.14
CA ILE A 43 24.84 -27.00 2.55
C ILE A 43 25.01 -25.48 2.36
N VAL A 44 26.12 -24.91 2.83
CA VAL A 44 26.36 -23.46 2.74
C VAL A 44 26.45 -23.01 1.29
N VAL A 45 27.28 -23.66 0.47
CA VAL A 45 27.49 -23.25 -0.93
C VAL A 45 26.25 -23.53 -1.79
N ALA A 46 25.63 -24.70 -1.65
CA ALA A 46 24.47 -25.08 -2.47
C ALA A 46 23.23 -24.25 -2.17
N THR A 47 23.17 -23.57 -1.02
CA THR A 47 22.00 -22.77 -0.64
C THR A 47 22.25 -21.27 -0.70
N THR A 48 23.44 -20.78 -0.33
CA THR A 48 23.72 -19.33 -0.26
C THR A 48 23.75 -18.67 -1.64
N ILE A 49 24.46 -19.25 -2.61
CA ILE A 49 24.58 -18.64 -3.94
C ILE A 49 23.21 -18.58 -4.65
N PRO A 50 22.42 -19.68 -4.69
CA PRO A 50 21.08 -19.61 -5.24
C PRO A 50 20.19 -18.62 -4.50
N MET A 51 20.27 -18.56 -3.16
CA MET A 51 19.44 -17.62 -2.41
C MET A 51 19.81 -16.16 -2.67
N ALA A 52 21.10 -15.81 -2.76
CA ALA A 52 21.54 -14.47 -3.13
C ALA A 52 20.99 -14.07 -4.51
N LEU A 53 21.04 -14.99 -5.48
CA LEU A 53 20.47 -14.78 -6.81
C LEU A 53 18.95 -14.61 -6.79
N VAL A 54 18.23 -15.40 -5.99
CA VAL A 54 16.78 -15.28 -5.83
C VAL A 54 16.42 -13.95 -5.19
N VAL A 55 17.04 -13.58 -4.06
CA VAL A 55 16.78 -12.30 -3.35
C VAL A 55 17.06 -11.10 -4.24
N SER A 56 18.11 -11.15 -5.09
CA SER A 56 18.42 -10.05 -6.02
C SER A 56 17.30 -9.79 -7.05
N ARG A 57 16.48 -10.80 -7.34
CA ARG A 57 15.43 -10.77 -8.37
C ARG A 57 14.02 -10.65 -7.79
N VAL A 58 13.77 -11.22 -6.61
CA VAL A 58 12.43 -11.21 -5.99
C VAL A 58 12.07 -9.80 -5.53
N HIS A 59 10.89 -9.35 -5.93
CA HIS A 59 10.32 -8.12 -5.37
C HIS A 59 9.98 -8.37 -3.91
N LEU A 60 10.66 -7.65 -3.01
CA LEU A 60 10.46 -7.76 -1.56
C LEU A 60 9.15 -7.07 -1.11
N GLY A 61 8.39 -6.58 -2.08
CA GLY A 61 7.35 -5.58 -1.88
C GLY A 61 8.02 -4.22 -1.86
N VAL A 62 7.48 -3.26 -2.61
CA VAL A 62 7.98 -1.89 -2.61
C VAL A 62 8.03 -1.43 -1.16
N ILE A 63 9.25 -1.18 -0.73
CA ILE A 63 9.67 -0.74 0.59
C ILE A 63 8.54 0.13 1.19
N TRP A 64 7.90 -0.39 2.25
CA TRP A 64 6.95 0.24 3.18
C TRP A 64 5.44 0.02 3.09
N TRP A 65 4.80 -0.49 2.02
CA TRP A 65 3.31 -0.49 2.03
C TRP A 65 2.54 -1.70 1.52
N THR A 66 3.12 -2.57 0.68
CA THR A 66 2.42 -3.77 0.24
C THR A 66 3.11 -5.00 0.82
N LYS A 67 2.43 -5.66 1.77
CA LYS A 67 2.85 -6.94 2.41
C LYS A 67 2.83 -8.14 1.44
N GLN A 68 3.12 -7.92 0.17
CA GLN A 68 3.13 -8.93 -0.87
C GLN A 68 4.46 -8.82 -1.60
N SER A 69 5.40 -9.68 -1.20
CA SER A 69 6.44 -10.12 -2.13
C SER A 69 5.74 -10.65 -3.40
N SER A 70 6.40 -10.52 -4.56
CA SER A 70 5.88 -11.10 -5.81
C SER A 70 5.61 -12.61 -5.69
N ILE A 71 6.24 -13.26 -4.71
CA ILE A 71 6.05 -14.66 -4.36
C ILE A 71 5.40 -14.74 -2.97
N ARG A 72 4.21 -15.33 -2.90
CA ARG A 72 3.51 -15.54 -1.62
C ARG A 72 4.38 -16.37 -0.68
N GLY A 73 4.59 -15.87 0.54
CA GLY A 73 5.33 -16.59 1.58
C GLY A 73 6.86 -16.54 1.45
N PHE A 74 7.42 -15.89 0.41
CA PHE A 74 8.87 -15.84 0.21
C PHE A 74 9.63 -15.31 1.42
N ASN A 75 9.21 -14.17 2.00
CA ASN A 75 9.90 -13.59 3.14
C ASN A 75 9.90 -14.52 4.36
N THR A 76 8.84 -15.32 4.54
CA THR A 76 8.76 -16.32 5.61
C THR A 76 9.73 -17.48 5.34
N LEU A 77 9.72 -18.02 4.12
CA LEU A 77 10.61 -19.10 3.73
C LEU A 77 12.09 -18.68 3.81
N PHE A 78 12.40 -17.44 3.43
CA PHE A 78 13.73 -16.86 3.53
C PHE A 78 14.22 -16.83 4.99
N VAL A 79 13.38 -16.40 5.94
CA VAL A 79 13.75 -16.37 7.36
C VAL A 79 14.00 -17.78 7.89
N LEU A 80 13.11 -18.73 7.59
CA LEU A 80 13.28 -20.14 8.00
C LEU A 80 14.57 -20.74 7.43
N TRP A 81 14.86 -20.46 6.16
CA TRP A 81 16.10 -20.87 5.50
C TRP A 81 17.33 -20.25 6.17
N ALA A 82 17.31 -18.93 6.40
CA ALA A 82 18.43 -18.21 6.98
C ALA A 82 18.73 -18.71 8.40
N ASP A 83 17.70 -18.87 9.23
CA ASP A 83 17.84 -19.39 10.59
C ASP A 83 18.43 -20.80 10.59
N ALA A 84 17.96 -21.69 9.70
CA ALA A 84 18.48 -23.04 9.60
C ALA A 84 19.94 -23.10 9.11
N VAL A 85 20.28 -22.37 8.05
CA VAL A 85 21.64 -22.36 7.48
C VAL A 85 22.64 -21.74 8.46
N LEU A 86 22.27 -20.67 9.15
CA LEU A 86 23.12 -20.05 10.16
C LEU A 86 23.36 -21.00 11.34
N THR A 87 22.33 -21.70 11.81
CA THR A 87 22.50 -22.73 12.84
C THR A 87 23.45 -23.83 12.39
N VAL A 88 23.31 -24.35 11.16
CA VAL A 88 24.25 -25.36 10.62
C VAL A 88 25.67 -24.82 10.55
N ALA A 89 25.86 -23.57 10.09
CA ALA A 89 27.18 -22.95 10.02
C ALA A 89 27.81 -22.77 11.42
N ILE A 90 27.02 -22.33 12.41
CA ILE A 90 27.48 -22.15 13.79
C ILE A 90 27.83 -23.50 14.43
N LEU A 91 27.00 -24.52 14.26
CA LEU A 91 27.26 -25.87 14.79
C LEU A 91 28.45 -26.57 14.13
N ALA A 92 28.89 -26.11 12.96
CA ALA A 92 30.09 -26.62 12.30
C ALA A 92 31.39 -26.04 12.87
N ILE A 93 31.31 -25.05 13.76
CA ILE A 93 32.43 -24.49 14.51
C ILE A 93 32.65 -25.37 15.75
N SER A 94 33.82 -25.98 15.85
CA SER A 94 34.22 -26.85 16.96
C SER A 94 34.60 -26.06 18.22
N ASP A 95 35.08 -24.83 18.07
CA ASP A 95 35.33 -23.93 19.20
C ASP A 95 34.00 -23.32 19.69
N ILE A 96 33.54 -23.74 20.87
CA ILE A 96 32.26 -23.31 21.41
C ILE A 96 32.20 -21.82 21.73
N ILE A 97 33.32 -21.20 22.10
CA ILE A 97 33.39 -19.76 22.40
C ILE A 97 33.23 -18.97 21.09
N LEU A 98 33.94 -19.38 20.04
CA LEU A 98 33.81 -18.77 18.72
C LEU A 98 32.39 -18.96 18.16
N ALA A 99 31.80 -20.15 18.32
CA ALA A 99 30.43 -20.44 17.89
C ALA A 99 29.41 -19.51 18.57
N GLN A 100 29.54 -19.28 19.88
CA GLN A 100 28.72 -18.32 20.63
C GLN A 100 28.85 -16.90 20.07
N PHE A 101 30.06 -16.42 19.77
CA PHE A 101 30.22 -15.10 19.16
C PHE A 101 29.57 -15.02 17.78
N CYS A 102 29.68 -16.07 16.96
CA CYS A 102 29.04 -16.13 15.65
C CYS A 102 27.50 -16.10 15.73
N ALA A 103 26.89 -16.50 16.86
CA ALA A 103 25.45 -16.42 17.07
C ALA A 103 24.88 -15.00 16.99
N VAL A 104 25.71 -13.96 17.12
CA VAL A 104 25.29 -12.56 16.91
C VAL A 104 24.68 -12.33 15.53
N ILE A 105 25.00 -13.18 14.55
CA ILE A 105 24.46 -13.10 13.18
C ILE A 105 22.93 -13.29 13.14
N PHE A 106 22.32 -13.92 14.15
CA PHE A 106 20.87 -13.93 14.29
C PHE A 106 20.30 -12.52 14.44
N ALA A 107 21.03 -11.56 15.02
CA ALA A 107 20.59 -10.16 15.09
C ALA A 107 20.48 -9.51 13.70
N VAL A 108 21.34 -9.92 12.76
CA VAL A 108 21.29 -9.44 11.37
C VAL A 108 20.02 -9.93 10.67
N ILE A 109 19.67 -11.21 10.85
CA ILE A 109 18.39 -11.76 10.38
C ILE A 109 17.22 -11.10 11.10
N GLY A 110 17.35 -10.88 12.41
CA GLY A 110 16.42 -10.13 13.24
C GLY A 110 16.11 -8.74 12.69
N SER A 111 17.12 -8.03 12.17
CA SER A 111 16.92 -6.77 11.47
C SER A 111 16.07 -6.94 10.21
N TYR A 112 16.33 -7.93 9.35
CA TYR A 112 15.45 -8.22 8.21
C TYR A 112 14.02 -8.55 8.66
N VAL A 113 13.89 -9.39 9.68
CA VAL A 113 12.62 -9.83 10.25
C VAL A 113 11.78 -8.66 10.79
N ALA A 114 12.44 -7.69 11.44
CA ALA A 114 11.78 -6.51 11.97
C ALA A 114 11.04 -5.70 10.89
N HIS A 115 11.57 -5.68 9.66
CA HIS A 115 11.08 -4.83 8.58
C HIS A 115 10.18 -5.57 7.57
N PHE A 116 10.48 -6.82 7.23
CA PHE A 116 9.93 -7.48 6.04
C PHE A 116 8.93 -8.61 6.30
N VAL A 117 8.71 -9.02 7.56
CA VAL A 117 7.77 -10.11 7.89
C VAL A 117 6.67 -9.73 8.88
N ARG A 118 5.61 -10.54 8.89
CA ARG A 118 4.46 -10.40 9.79
C ARG A 118 4.88 -10.75 11.23
N SER A 119 4.14 -10.22 12.20
CA SER A 119 4.44 -10.39 13.63
C SER A 119 4.61 -11.85 14.08
N PRO A 120 3.78 -12.82 13.63
CA PRO A 120 3.97 -14.22 14.03
C PRO A 120 5.34 -14.79 13.64
N VAL A 121 5.82 -14.44 12.44
CA VAL A 121 7.14 -14.90 11.95
C VAL A 121 8.27 -14.23 12.74
N ALA A 122 8.09 -12.96 13.13
CA ALA A 122 9.08 -12.27 13.96
C ALA A 122 9.21 -12.88 15.35
N TYR A 123 8.09 -13.20 15.99
CA TYR A 123 8.13 -13.91 17.27
C TYR A 123 8.72 -15.32 17.13
N ALA A 124 8.41 -16.03 16.04
CA ALA A 124 9.01 -17.35 15.78
C ALA A 124 10.54 -17.27 15.66
N HIS A 125 11.06 -16.28 14.94
CA HIS A 125 12.50 -16.03 14.84
C HIS A 125 13.13 -15.73 16.22
N MET A 126 12.53 -14.83 17.01
CA MET A 126 13.04 -14.50 18.36
C MET A 126 13.06 -15.71 19.29
N ILE A 127 12.02 -16.56 19.23
CA ILE A 127 11.97 -17.81 20.00
C ILE A 127 13.06 -18.76 19.51
N TYR A 128 13.21 -18.94 18.20
CA TYR A 128 14.23 -19.80 17.60
C TYR A 128 15.65 -19.37 18.00
N SER A 129 16.00 -18.09 17.80
CA SER A 129 17.32 -17.56 18.14
C SER A 129 17.59 -17.68 19.64
N SER A 130 16.58 -17.48 20.48
CA SER A 130 16.70 -17.65 21.94
C SER A 130 17.00 -19.10 22.32
N ILE A 131 16.29 -20.07 21.72
CA ILE A 131 16.53 -21.49 21.96
C ILE A 131 17.94 -21.86 21.50
N ALA A 132 18.37 -21.42 20.32
CA ALA A 132 19.71 -21.69 19.79
C ALA A 132 20.80 -21.12 20.72
N VAL A 133 20.67 -19.85 21.15
CA VAL A 133 21.62 -19.20 22.06
C VAL A 133 21.68 -19.91 23.41
N CYS A 134 20.54 -20.25 24.00
CA CYS A 134 20.49 -21.01 25.26
C CYS A 134 21.11 -22.41 25.13
N ALA A 135 20.84 -23.12 24.03
CA ALA A 135 21.42 -24.43 23.78
C ALA A 135 22.96 -24.36 23.67
N MET A 136 23.50 -23.35 22.99
CA MET A 136 24.96 -23.13 22.94
C MET A 136 25.55 -22.76 24.30
N GLY A 137 24.82 -22.02 25.13
CA GLY A 137 25.20 -21.77 26.52
C GLY A 137 25.31 -23.07 27.33
N LEU A 138 24.31 -23.94 27.21
CA LEU A 138 24.31 -25.25 27.89
C LEU A 138 25.46 -26.16 27.42
N VAL A 139 25.73 -26.20 26.12
CA VAL A 139 26.86 -26.97 25.57
C VAL A 139 28.19 -26.42 26.07
N SER A 140 28.37 -25.09 26.07
CA SER A 140 29.58 -24.44 26.62
C SER A 140 29.80 -24.74 28.09
N TRP A 141 28.75 -24.78 28.89
CA TRP A 141 28.82 -25.18 30.29
C TRP A 141 29.22 -26.65 30.44
N ALA A 142 28.63 -27.55 29.64
CA ALA A 142 28.98 -28.96 29.64
C ALA A 142 30.44 -29.22 29.21
N ASP A 143 31.01 -28.34 28.38
CA ASP A 143 32.41 -28.37 27.94
C ASP A 143 33.38 -27.75 28.95
N GLY A 144 32.91 -27.41 30.16
CA GLY A 144 33.73 -26.93 31.27
C GLY A 144 33.95 -25.42 31.32
N THR A 145 33.23 -24.64 30.49
CA THR A 145 33.29 -23.17 30.57
C THR A 145 32.76 -22.69 31.92
N PRO A 146 33.45 -21.77 32.63
CA PRO A 146 32.97 -21.26 33.91
C PRO A 146 31.54 -20.70 33.83
N VAL A 147 30.70 -21.06 34.79
CA VAL A 147 29.26 -20.74 34.76
C VAL A 147 28.99 -19.24 34.61
N LEU A 148 29.80 -18.37 35.24
CA LEU A 148 29.66 -16.92 35.13
C LEU A 148 29.90 -16.43 33.69
N ASN A 149 30.84 -17.03 32.97
CA ASN A 149 31.11 -16.69 31.57
C ASN A 149 29.94 -17.12 30.68
N VAL A 150 29.42 -18.34 30.88
CA VAL A 150 28.26 -18.85 30.15
C VAL A 150 27.03 -17.97 30.35
N LEU A 151 26.75 -17.60 31.61
CA LEU A 151 25.63 -16.72 31.93
C LEU A 151 25.80 -15.35 31.26
N PHE A 152 27.01 -14.77 31.34
CA PHE A 152 27.31 -13.48 30.73
C PHE A 152 27.15 -13.50 29.21
N THR A 153 27.77 -14.46 28.50
CA THR A 153 27.71 -14.53 27.04
C THR A 153 26.31 -14.86 26.55
N THR A 154 25.62 -15.80 27.18
CA THR A 154 24.23 -16.17 26.84
C THR A 154 23.29 -14.98 27.01
N LEU A 155 23.36 -14.29 28.16
CA LEU A 155 22.51 -13.12 28.41
C LEU A 155 22.82 -12.00 27.42
N ALA A 156 24.10 -11.71 27.16
CA ALA A 156 24.51 -10.70 26.19
C ALA A 156 23.97 -11.00 24.78
N LEU A 157 24.06 -12.26 24.33
CA LEU A 157 23.55 -12.67 23.02
C LEU A 157 22.02 -12.63 22.96
N LEU A 158 21.30 -13.01 24.02
CA LEU A 158 19.85 -12.87 24.08
C LEU A 158 19.42 -11.41 23.97
N VAL A 159 20.11 -10.51 24.68
CA VAL A 159 19.85 -9.06 24.61
C VAL A 159 20.16 -8.53 23.20
N VAL A 160 21.29 -8.89 22.61
CA VAL A 160 21.66 -8.38 21.28
C VAL A 160 20.74 -8.91 20.18
N THR A 161 20.46 -10.21 20.14
CA THR A 161 19.63 -10.82 19.09
C THR A 161 18.17 -10.38 19.17
N ASN A 162 17.55 -10.48 20.36
CA ASN A 162 16.15 -10.14 20.55
C ASN A 162 15.93 -8.64 20.70
N GLY A 163 16.83 -7.94 21.40
CA GLY A 163 16.75 -6.50 21.59
C GLY A 163 16.88 -5.73 20.28
N THR A 164 17.81 -6.11 19.39
CA THR A 164 17.93 -5.50 18.06
C THR A 164 16.65 -5.69 17.25
N THR A 165 16.10 -6.92 17.25
CA THR A 165 14.84 -7.23 16.54
C THR A 165 13.67 -6.41 17.10
N ALA A 166 13.54 -6.33 18.43
CA ALA A 166 12.48 -5.60 19.09
C ALA A 166 12.58 -4.08 18.84
N LEU A 167 13.78 -3.49 18.96
CA LEU A 167 14.02 -2.07 18.74
C LEU A 167 13.73 -1.66 17.30
N HIS A 168 14.29 -2.38 16.31
CA HIS A 168 14.02 -2.10 14.90
C HIS A 168 12.53 -2.24 14.58
N ARG A 169 11.85 -3.22 15.19
CA ARG A 169 10.42 -3.43 14.97
C ARG A 169 9.57 -2.30 15.55
N SER A 170 9.89 -1.85 16.77
CA SER A 170 9.22 -0.69 17.40
C SER A 170 9.38 0.54 16.52
N TYR A 171 10.63 0.89 16.16
CA TYR A 171 10.93 2.04 15.33
C TYR A 171 10.22 1.99 13.97
N THR A 172 10.27 0.84 13.29
CA THR A 172 9.57 0.64 12.01
C THR A 172 8.07 0.82 12.15
N SER A 173 7.48 0.29 13.22
CA SER A 173 6.04 0.38 13.45
C SER A 173 5.58 1.80 13.78
N ASP A 174 6.36 2.54 14.57
CA ASP A 174 6.06 3.91 14.93
C ASP A 174 6.25 4.84 13.74
N PHE A 175 7.33 4.67 12.98
CA PHE A 175 7.54 5.39 11.73
C PHE A 175 6.39 5.15 10.72
N GLN A 176 5.91 3.92 10.60
CA GLN A 176 4.73 3.61 9.76
C GLN A 176 3.47 4.33 10.24
N ARG A 177 3.24 4.38 11.55
CA ARG A 177 2.10 5.09 12.13
C ARG A 177 2.21 6.58 11.87
N SER A 178 3.36 7.18 12.13
CA SER A 178 3.61 8.60 11.88
C SER A 178 3.40 8.97 10.42
N LEU A 179 3.94 8.18 9.48
CA LEU A 179 3.71 8.41 8.05
C LEU A 179 2.24 8.29 7.67
N LYS A 180 1.53 7.28 8.18
CA LYS A 180 0.08 7.14 7.94
C LYS A 180 -0.69 8.34 8.47
N HIS A 181 -0.37 8.79 9.69
CA HIS A 181 -0.99 9.97 10.29
C HIS A 181 -0.71 11.21 9.46
N GLN A 182 0.54 11.42 9.01
CA GLN A 182 0.89 12.54 8.12
C GLN A 182 0.14 12.48 6.79
N LEU A 183 -0.01 11.29 6.19
CA LEU A 183 -0.78 11.11 4.96
C LEU A 183 -2.27 11.41 5.17
N ILE A 184 -2.86 10.96 6.27
CA ILE A 184 -4.25 11.26 6.64
C ILE A 184 -4.40 12.77 6.80
N MET A 185 -3.63 13.38 7.71
CA MET A 185 -3.70 14.82 8.01
C MET A 185 -3.52 15.68 6.76
N ALA A 186 -2.65 15.26 5.84
CA ALA A 186 -2.40 16.02 4.63
C ALA A 186 -3.46 15.78 3.54
N ASN A 187 -4.34 14.77 3.68
CA ASN A 187 -5.45 14.46 2.77
C ASN A 187 -6.84 14.74 3.35
N THR A 188 -6.94 15.15 4.62
CA THR A 188 -8.19 15.51 5.28
C THR A 188 -8.26 17.01 5.55
N ASP A 189 -9.46 17.56 5.52
CA ASP A 189 -9.75 18.90 6.00
C ASP A 189 -9.85 18.88 7.53
N SER A 190 -9.14 19.77 8.23
CA SER A 190 -9.02 19.74 9.68
C SER A 190 -10.28 20.20 10.41
N LEU A 191 -11.13 21.00 9.77
CA LEU A 191 -12.39 21.47 10.35
C LEU A 191 -13.48 20.41 10.22
N THR A 192 -13.68 19.91 9.01
CA THR A 192 -14.83 19.04 8.70
C THR A 192 -14.55 17.54 8.84
N GLY A 193 -13.28 17.14 8.91
CA GLY A 193 -12.87 15.73 8.90
C GLY A 193 -13.09 15.00 7.56
N LEU A 194 -13.66 15.67 6.55
CA LEU A 194 -13.76 15.15 5.18
C LEU A 194 -12.39 15.07 4.52
N LEU A 195 -12.31 14.45 3.35
CA LEU A 195 -11.13 14.62 2.50
C LEU A 195 -10.98 16.08 2.11
N ASN A 196 -9.74 16.56 1.99
CA ASN A 196 -9.46 17.83 1.34
C ASN A 196 -9.38 17.63 -0.19
N ARG A 197 -9.22 18.73 -0.95
CA ARG A 197 -9.08 18.67 -2.43
C ARG A 197 -8.06 17.63 -2.90
N ARG A 198 -6.88 17.55 -2.25
CA ARG A 198 -5.83 16.58 -2.61
C ARG A 198 -6.26 15.14 -2.33
N GLY A 199 -6.86 14.90 -1.17
CA GLY A 199 -7.42 13.62 -0.78
C GLY A 199 -8.52 13.15 -1.75
N PHE A 200 -9.41 14.06 -2.15
CA PHE A 200 -10.47 13.79 -3.10
C PHE A 200 -9.93 13.33 -4.46
N ILE A 201 -9.01 14.09 -5.06
CA ILE A 201 -8.42 13.73 -6.36
C ILE A 201 -7.76 12.35 -6.29
N TYR A 202 -6.95 12.08 -5.25
CA TYR A 202 -6.30 10.79 -5.09
C TYR A 202 -7.30 9.63 -4.93
N ALA A 203 -8.35 9.82 -4.13
CA ALA A 203 -9.37 8.78 -3.90
C ALA A 203 -10.21 8.53 -5.16
N THR A 204 -10.66 9.59 -5.83
CA THR A 204 -11.49 9.50 -7.04
C THR A 204 -10.73 8.90 -8.21
N THR A 205 -9.48 9.31 -8.46
CA THR A 205 -8.63 8.68 -9.50
C THR A 205 -8.38 7.19 -9.21
N THR A 206 -8.21 6.82 -7.94
CA THR A 206 -8.09 5.41 -7.54
C THR A 206 -9.39 4.63 -7.79
N MET A 207 -10.55 5.23 -7.52
CA MET A 207 -11.87 4.65 -7.77
C MET A 207 -12.08 4.39 -9.27
N LEU A 208 -11.81 5.38 -10.12
CA LEU A 208 -11.95 5.26 -11.58
C LEU A 208 -11.09 4.12 -12.15
N ARG A 209 -9.84 4.00 -11.68
CA ARG A 209 -8.91 2.95 -12.14
C ARG A 209 -9.33 1.55 -11.72
N ARG A 210 -10.12 1.41 -10.65
CA ARG A 210 -10.60 0.11 -10.15
C ARG A 210 -11.95 -0.30 -10.71
N SER A 211 -12.71 0.64 -11.27
CA SER A 211 -14.09 0.44 -11.71
C SER A 211 -14.31 0.96 -13.14
N PRO A 212 -13.70 0.32 -14.15
CA PRO A 212 -13.88 0.72 -15.55
C PRO A 212 -15.31 0.41 -16.03
N ALA A 213 -15.83 1.24 -16.94
CA ALA A 213 -17.16 1.09 -17.54
C ALA A 213 -18.33 1.01 -16.54
N HIS A 214 -18.25 1.76 -15.43
CA HIS A 214 -19.31 1.89 -14.44
C HIS A 214 -20.00 3.26 -14.55
N PRO A 215 -21.29 3.38 -14.19
CA PRO A 215 -21.91 4.68 -13.97
C PRO A 215 -21.10 5.48 -12.94
N PHE A 216 -20.90 6.76 -13.20
CA PHE A 216 -20.16 7.67 -12.35
C PHE A 216 -20.86 9.01 -12.27
N ALA A 217 -20.86 9.58 -11.08
CA ALA A 217 -21.30 10.94 -10.86
C ALA A 217 -20.29 11.71 -10.00
N LEU A 218 -20.03 12.95 -10.41
CA LEU A 218 -19.32 13.94 -9.62
C LEU A 218 -20.29 15.06 -9.26
N VAL A 219 -20.38 15.34 -7.97
CA VAL A 219 -21.23 16.39 -7.41
C VAL A 219 -20.33 17.46 -6.85
N THR A 220 -20.52 18.71 -7.25
CA THR A 220 -19.99 19.88 -6.55
C THR A 220 -21.12 20.54 -5.78
N ALA A 221 -20.83 20.99 -4.58
CA ALA A 221 -21.82 21.57 -3.70
C ALA A 221 -21.24 22.79 -3.00
N ASP A 222 -22.09 23.78 -2.75
CA ASP A 222 -21.67 25.05 -2.16
C ASP A 222 -22.76 25.57 -1.21
N VAL A 223 -22.31 26.14 -0.09
CA VAL A 223 -23.20 26.69 0.94
C VAL A 223 -23.74 28.04 0.49
N ASP A 224 -25.05 28.11 0.32
CA ASP A 224 -25.71 29.29 -0.19
C ASP A 224 -25.51 30.49 0.75
N ARG A 225 -24.95 31.58 0.21
CA ARG A 225 -24.72 32.85 0.93
C ARG A 225 -23.82 32.70 2.16
N PHE A 226 -22.87 31.76 2.15
CA PHE A 226 -21.96 31.54 3.28
C PHE A 226 -21.24 32.79 3.78
N LYS A 227 -20.79 33.66 2.88
CA LYS A 227 -20.18 34.95 3.27
C LYS A 227 -21.10 35.81 4.13
N ALA A 228 -22.39 35.88 3.81
CA ALA A 228 -23.35 36.65 4.61
C ALA A 228 -23.51 36.05 6.01
N ILE A 229 -23.49 34.72 6.14
CA ILE A 229 -23.51 34.04 7.44
C ILE A 229 -22.29 34.45 8.28
N ASN A 230 -21.09 34.46 7.68
CA ASN A 230 -19.87 34.91 8.36
C ASN A 230 -19.94 36.39 8.74
N ASP A 231 -20.43 37.23 7.84
CA ASP A 231 -20.49 38.69 8.04
C ASP A 231 -21.50 39.05 9.16
N GLU A 232 -22.61 38.31 9.27
CA GLU A 232 -23.67 38.57 10.25
C GLU A 232 -23.44 37.88 11.61
N HIS A 233 -22.91 36.66 11.62
CA HIS A 233 -22.81 35.82 12.83
C HIS A 233 -21.37 35.50 13.26
N GLY A 234 -20.38 35.94 12.48
CA GLY A 234 -18.96 35.68 12.72
C GLY A 234 -18.49 34.32 12.22
N HIS A 235 -17.17 34.18 12.07
CA HIS A 235 -16.53 32.98 11.53
C HIS A 235 -16.80 31.70 12.31
N ALA A 236 -16.97 31.78 13.64
CA ALA A 236 -17.29 30.61 14.45
C ALA A 236 -18.63 29.97 14.06
N MET A 237 -19.62 30.78 13.66
CA MET A 237 -20.89 30.27 13.13
C MET A 237 -20.72 29.67 11.74
N GLY A 238 -19.89 30.30 10.89
CA GLY A 238 -19.53 29.71 9.60
C GLY A 238 -18.88 28.33 9.75
N ASP A 239 -17.98 28.18 10.71
CA ASP A 239 -17.32 26.91 11.00
C ASP A 239 -18.32 25.83 11.46
N ASP A 240 -19.26 26.16 12.37
CA ASP A 240 -20.35 25.25 12.78
C ASP A 240 -21.25 24.86 11.59
N VAL A 241 -21.56 25.79 10.70
CA VAL A 241 -22.31 25.48 9.47
C VAL A 241 -21.54 24.50 8.58
N LEU A 242 -20.23 24.69 8.39
CA LEU A 242 -19.40 23.81 7.57
C LEU A 242 -19.28 22.40 8.17
N GLU A 243 -19.14 22.28 9.49
CA GLU A 243 -19.14 20.99 10.20
C GLU A 243 -20.48 20.25 10.02
N ARG A 244 -21.61 20.97 10.12
CA ARG A 244 -22.94 20.39 9.91
C ARG A 244 -23.19 19.99 8.46
N VAL A 245 -22.71 20.78 7.50
CA VAL A 245 -22.74 20.40 6.08
C VAL A 245 -21.97 19.09 5.89
N ALA A 246 -20.77 18.99 6.45
CA ALA A 246 -19.98 17.77 6.36
C ALA A 246 -20.70 16.55 6.94
N ALA A 247 -21.36 16.70 8.10
CA ALA A 247 -22.17 15.65 8.70
C ALA A 247 -23.38 15.25 7.81
N ILE A 248 -24.03 16.22 7.17
CA ILE A 248 -25.12 15.96 6.20
C ILE A 248 -24.60 15.16 5.02
N LEU A 249 -23.46 15.56 4.45
CA LEU A 249 -22.86 14.86 3.31
C LEU A 249 -22.49 13.42 3.68
N GLN A 250 -21.77 13.22 4.79
CA GLN A 250 -21.40 11.88 5.28
C GLN A 250 -22.62 10.99 5.52
N GLY A 251 -23.67 11.53 6.15
CA GLY A 251 -24.90 10.79 6.42
C GLY A 251 -25.78 10.56 5.20
N ALA A 252 -25.55 11.26 4.08
CA ALA A 252 -26.27 11.07 2.83
C ALA A 252 -25.55 10.10 1.88
N THR A 253 -24.23 10.00 1.98
CA THR A 253 -23.36 9.10 1.20
C THR A 253 -23.27 7.70 1.78
N ASP A 254 -23.06 6.69 0.93
CA ASP A 254 -22.72 5.32 1.34
C ASP A 254 -21.19 5.11 1.45
N GLU A 255 -20.75 3.94 1.92
CA GLU A 255 -19.30 3.64 2.08
C GLU A 255 -18.49 3.67 0.77
N LYS A 256 -19.18 3.65 -0.39
CA LYS A 256 -18.55 3.65 -1.72
C LYS A 256 -18.39 5.05 -2.30
N ALA A 257 -19.11 6.03 -1.76
CA ALA A 257 -18.98 7.42 -2.16
C ALA A 257 -17.82 8.11 -1.42
N ILE A 258 -17.20 9.06 -2.11
CA ILE A 258 -16.07 9.84 -1.62
C ILE A 258 -16.58 11.26 -1.41
N ALA A 259 -16.60 11.75 -0.17
CA ALA A 259 -16.98 13.13 0.16
C ALA A 259 -15.75 13.95 0.58
N ALA A 260 -15.71 15.22 0.17
CA ALA A 260 -14.61 16.14 0.43
C ALA A 260 -15.07 17.57 0.63
N ARG A 261 -14.27 18.36 1.36
CA ARG A 261 -14.27 19.82 1.33
C ARG A 261 -13.10 20.30 0.47
N LEU A 262 -13.39 21.04 -0.59
CA LEU A 262 -12.37 21.48 -1.55
C LEU A 262 -11.65 22.76 -1.13
N GLY A 263 -12.33 23.60 -0.35
CA GLY A 263 -11.87 24.89 0.17
C GLY A 263 -13.07 25.75 0.55
N GLY A 264 -12.88 26.80 1.37
CA GLY A 264 -13.95 27.75 1.72
C GLY A 264 -15.25 27.05 2.15
N ASP A 265 -16.30 27.25 1.35
CA ASP A 265 -17.66 26.69 1.42
C ASP A 265 -17.96 25.63 0.33
N GLU A 266 -16.95 25.19 -0.40
CA GLU A 266 -17.05 24.23 -1.50
C GLU A 266 -16.83 22.79 -1.04
N PHE A 267 -17.74 21.91 -1.46
CA PHE A 267 -17.71 20.48 -1.19
C PHE A 267 -17.83 19.68 -2.48
N ALA A 268 -17.38 18.43 -2.45
CA ALA A 268 -17.54 17.52 -3.56
C ALA A 268 -17.88 16.10 -3.12
N ILE A 269 -18.60 15.38 -3.99
CA ILE A 269 -18.86 13.96 -3.85
C ILE A 269 -18.53 13.27 -5.16
N ALA A 270 -17.80 12.15 -5.11
CA ALA A 270 -17.64 11.23 -6.23
C ALA A 270 -18.25 9.88 -5.88
N THR A 271 -19.06 9.31 -6.77
CA THR A 271 -19.70 8.01 -6.53
C THR A 271 -19.88 7.22 -7.82
N LEU A 272 -19.90 5.89 -7.70
CA LEU A 272 -20.24 4.98 -8.79
C LEU A 272 -21.75 4.74 -8.80
N ALA A 273 -22.50 5.72 -9.29
CA ALA A 273 -23.94 5.71 -9.28
C ALA A 273 -24.50 6.22 -10.61
N ASP A 274 -25.70 5.76 -10.96
CA ASP A 274 -26.45 6.28 -12.09
C ASP A 274 -27.13 7.62 -11.75
N GLU A 275 -27.70 8.24 -12.78
CA GLU A 275 -28.37 9.54 -12.64
C GLU A 275 -29.51 9.50 -11.60
N THR A 276 -30.31 8.43 -11.59
CA THR A 276 -31.43 8.26 -10.67
C THR A 276 -30.96 8.26 -9.22
N SER A 277 -29.90 7.50 -8.92
CA SER A 277 -29.35 7.37 -7.58
C SER A 277 -28.71 8.66 -7.09
N VAL A 278 -28.00 9.38 -7.97
CA VAL A 278 -27.36 10.66 -7.58
C VAL A 278 -28.40 11.78 -7.42
N ARG A 279 -29.49 11.79 -8.19
CA ARG A 279 -30.62 12.71 -7.95
C ARG A 279 -31.23 12.48 -6.57
N ALA A 280 -31.44 11.22 -6.19
CA ALA A 280 -31.94 10.88 -4.85
C ALA A 280 -30.95 11.30 -3.75
N LEU A 281 -29.64 11.20 -3.98
CA LEU A 281 -28.60 11.73 -3.08
C LEU A 281 -28.73 13.25 -2.92
N ALA A 282 -28.84 13.97 -4.03
CA ALA A 282 -28.97 15.43 -4.03
C ALA A 282 -30.21 15.90 -3.25
N GLU A 283 -31.36 15.26 -3.44
CA GLU A 283 -32.58 15.57 -2.67
C GLU A 283 -32.41 15.28 -1.17
N ARG A 284 -31.73 14.19 -0.79
CA ARG A 284 -31.46 13.90 0.64
C ARG A 284 -30.62 14.99 1.30
N ILE A 285 -29.62 15.53 0.58
CA ILE A 285 -28.77 16.63 1.07
C ILE A 285 -29.62 17.90 1.22
N ARG A 286 -30.36 18.25 0.17
CA ARG A 286 -31.18 19.47 0.10
C ARG A 286 -32.31 19.50 1.11
N ALA A 287 -32.88 18.35 1.44
CA ALA A 287 -33.95 18.22 2.44
C ALA A 287 -33.49 18.47 3.90
N ARG A 288 -32.21 18.79 4.12
CA ARG A 288 -31.63 19.03 5.45
C ARG A 288 -31.03 20.45 5.56
N PRO A 289 -31.85 21.51 5.52
CA PRO A 289 -31.37 22.87 5.79
C PRO A 289 -30.82 22.97 7.21
N ILE A 290 -29.82 23.82 7.42
CA ILE A 290 -29.20 24.05 8.72
C ILE A 290 -29.81 25.30 9.34
N THR A 291 -30.51 25.15 10.46
CA THR A 291 -31.02 26.29 11.22
C THR A 291 -29.89 26.99 11.97
N ILE A 292 -29.76 28.30 11.78
CA ILE A 292 -28.80 29.18 12.47
C ILE A 292 -29.53 30.15 13.42
N PRO A 293 -28.83 30.78 14.38
CA PRO A 293 -29.44 31.72 15.32
C PRO A 293 -30.23 32.84 14.63
N GLY A 294 -31.35 33.24 15.22
CA GLY A 294 -32.28 34.20 14.61
C GLY A 294 -33.31 33.58 13.67
N GLY A 295 -33.30 32.24 13.50
CA GLY A 295 -34.31 31.51 12.72
C GLY A 295 -34.05 31.48 11.21
N ALA A 296 -32.90 32.03 10.76
CA ALA A 296 -32.44 31.89 9.39
C ALA A 296 -32.00 30.44 9.10
N THR A 297 -31.95 30.08 7.82
CA THR A 297 -31.54 28.76 7.36
C THR A 297 -30.41 28.87 6.33
N ALA A 298 -29.37 28.06 6.53
CA ALA A 298 -28.34 27.83 5.53
C ALA A 298 -28.74 26.63 4.67
N THR A 299 -28.64 26.78 3.34
CA THR A 299 -28.97 25.77 2.34
C THR A 299 -27.76 25.47 1.47
N MET A 300 -27.87 24.46 0.62
CA MET A 300 -26.84 24.09 -0.33
C MET A 300 -27.40 24.05 -1.74
N SER A 301 -26.61 24.55 -2.69
CA SER A 301 -26.81 24.33 -4.12
C SER A 301 -25.84 23.26 -4.62
N LEU A 302 -26.27 22.44 -5.57
CA LEU A 302 -25.46 21.35 -6.10
C LEU A 302 -25.39 21.37 -7.64
N GLY A 303 -24.21 21.14 -8.18
CA GLY A 303 -23.98 20.82 -9.58
C GLY A 303 -23.58 19.37 -9.72
N ILE A 304 -24.15 18.66 -10.69
CA ILE A 304 -23.97 17.21 -10.82
C ILE A 304 -23.55 16.89 -12.24
N ALA A 305 -22.33 16.40 -12.42
CA ALA A 305 -21.89 15.77 -13.65
C ALA A 305 -22.20 14.26 -13.59
N VAL A 306 -22.89 13.73 -14.60
CA VAL A 306 -23.17 12.29 -14.74
C VAL A 306 -22.63 11.76 -16.06
N GLY A 307 -21.91 10.65 -15.96
CA GLY A 307 -21.33 9.96 -17.10
C GLY A 307 -21.04 8.49 -16.81
N VAL A 308 -20.18 7.92 -17.64
CA VAL A 308 -19.69 6.55 -17.52
C VAL A 308 -18.18 6.62 -17.42
N THR A 309 -17.59 5.87 -16.47
CA THR A 309 -16.14 5.80 -16.36
C THR A 309 -15.55 5.22 -17.67
N PRO A 310 -14.45 5.77 -18.18
CA PRO A 310 -13.82 5.24 -19.39
C PRO A 310 -13.53 3.74 -19.28
N GLY A 311 -13.75 3.02 -20.38
CA GLY A 311 -13.48 1.58 -20.45
C GLY A 311 -11.98 1.29 -20.59
N GLY A 312 -11.53 0.17 -20.00
CA GLY A 312 -10.15 -0.30 -20.10
C GLY A 312 -9.24 0.10 -18.93
N HIS A 313 -7.95 -0.22 -19.04
CA HIS A 313 -6.95 0.20 -18.05
C HIS A 313 -6.61 1.67 -18.24
N MET A 314 -6.85 2.46 -17.20
CA MET A 314 -6.60 3.90 -17.19
C MET A 314 -5.27 4.22 -16.50
N SER A 315 -4.47 5.07 -17.13
CA SER A 315 -3.26 5.62 -16.48
C SER A 315 -3.65 6.59 -15.36
N ALA A 316 -2.69 6.97 -14.52
CA ALA A 316 -2.97 7.96 -13.47
C ALA A 316 -3.30 9.34 -14.07
N ASP A 317 -2.61 9.72 -15.15
CA ASP A 317 -2.77 11.02 -15.79
C ASP A 317 -4.12 11.13 -16.54
N ASP A 318 -4.56 10.04 -17.18
CA ASP A 318 -5.88 9.99 -17.83
C ASP A 318 -7.01 10.08 -16.79
N ALA A 319 -6.84 9.44 -15.63
CA ALA A 319 -7.80 9.52 -14.53
C ALA A 319 -7.91 10.93 -13.98
N ASP A 320 -6.77 11.62 -13.80
CA ASP A 320 -6.74 12.99 -13.31
C ASP A 320 -7.40 13.95 -14.32
N ALA A 321 -7.11 13.80 -15.61
CA ALA A 321 -7.73 14.59 -16.67
C ALA A 321 -9.26 14.39 -16.73
N PHE A 322 -9.73 13.15 -16.56
CA PHE A 322 -11.16 12.85 -16.49
C PHE A 322 -11.81 13.53 -15.29
N VAL A 323 -11.22 13.42 -14.09
CA VAL A 323 -11.77 14.06 -12.88
C VAL A 323 -11.85 15.58 -13.04
N ARG A 324 -10.84 16.23 -13.62
CA ARG A 324 -10.88 17.67 -13.90
C ARG A 324 -12.02 18.05 -14.85
N HIS A 325 -12.22 17.29 -15.91
CA HIS A 325 -13.32 17.53 -16.84
C HIS A 325 -14.69 17.42 -16.14
N GLU A 326 -14.89 16.39 -15.33
CA GLU A 326 -16.15 16.21 -14.59
C GLU A 326 -16.37 17.32 -13.55
N PHE A 327 -15.30 17.86 -12.96
CA PHE A 327 -15.37 19.07 -12.15
C PHE A 327 -15.89 20.28 -12.92
N ASP A 328 -15.30 20.57 -14.10
CA ASP A 328 -15.75 21.70 -14.93
C ASP A 328 -17.24 21.60 -15.27
N VAL A 329 -17.71 20.39 -15.64
CA VAL A 329 -19.12 20.11 -15.95
C VAL A 329 -20.02 20.30 -14.72
N ALA A 330 -19.58 19.82 -13.55
CA ALA A 330 -20.33 19.98 -12.31
C ALA A 330 -20.38 21.44 -11.85
N ASP A 331 -19.30 22.20 -12.00
CA ASP A 331 -19.24 23.62 -11.62
C ASP A 331 -20.14 24.50 -12.51
N ASP A 332 -20.20 24.23 -13.81
CA ASP A 332 -21.16 24.87 -14.71
C ASP A 332 -22.61 24.59 -14.28
N ALA A 333 -22.90 23.35 -13.87
CA ALA A 333 -24.21 22.97 -13.35
C ALA A 333 -24.51 23.65 -12.00
N LEU A 334 -23.52 23.77 -11.11
CA LEU A 334 -23.65 24.44 -9.82
C LEU A 334 -23.94 25.94 -10.02
N PHE A 335 -23.28 26.57 -11.00
CA PHE A 335 -23.56 27.95 -11.37
C PHE A 335 -25.02 28.12 -11.82
N ALA A 336 -25.52 27.22 -12.66
CA ALA A 336 -26.93 27.21 -13.08
C ALA A 336 -27.90 27.00 -11.90
N ALA A 337 -27.56 26.12 -10.96
CA ALA A 337 -28.37 25.89 -9.74
C ALA A 337 -28.45 27.17 -8.88
N LYS A 338 -27.32 27.87 -8.69
CA LYS A 338 -27.29 29.15 -7.96
C LYS A 338 -28.10 30.23 -8.67
N ALA A 339 -28.04 30.29 -10.00
CA ALA A 339 -28.81 31.23 -10.80
C ALA A 339 -30.33 30.95 -10.78
N ALA A 340 -30.73 29.68 -10.65
CA ALA A 340 -32.12 29.24 -10.58
C ALA A 340 -32.82 29.52 -9.22
N GLY A 341 -32.17 30.28 -8.32
CA GLY A 341 -32.75 30.67 -7.04
C GLY A 341 -32.13 29.98 -5.82
N ARG A 342 -31.06 29.20 -5.99
CA ARG A 342 -30.35 28.46 -4.92
C ARG A 342 -31.22 27.37 -4.26
N ASN A 343 -30.68 26.67 -3.26
CA ASN A 343 -31.35 25.53 -2.59
C ASN A 343 -31.95 24.54 -3.60
N THR A 344 -31.17 24.20 -4.62
CA THR A 344 -31.56 23.36 -5.75
C THR A 344 -30.34 22.66 -6.33
N TYR A 345 -30.56 21.77 -7.29
CA TYR A 345 -29.47 21.14 -8.03
C TYR A 345 -29.75 21.12 -9.53
N VAL A 346 -28.68 21.09 -10.32
CA VAL A 346 -28.74 20.90 -11.76
C VAL A 346 -27.89 19.69 -12.12
N VAL A 347 -28.42 18.85 -12.99
CA VAL A 347 -27.71 17.68 -13.53
C VAL A 347 -27.28 18.00 -14.95
N ALA A 348 -25.98 17.95 -15.20
CA ALA A 348 -25.37 17.97 -16.51
C ALA A 348 -24.95 16.53 -16.86
N GLY A 349 -25.58 15.96 -17.90
CA GLY A 349 -25.29 14.61 -18.36
C GLY A 349 -24.53 14.59 -19.68
N ARG A 350 -23.62 13.64 -19.83
CA ARG A 350 -23.22 13.10 -21.13
C ARG A 350 -23.71 11.66 -21.25
N ILE A 351 -24.81 11.44 -21.95
CA ILE A 351 -25.07 10.13 -22.54
C ILE A 351 -24.32 10.08 -23.87
N ALA A 352 -23.00 9.90 -23.82
CA ALA A 352 -22.21 9.59 -25.00
C ALA A 352 -21.53 8.24 -24.76
N ALA A 353 -22.10 7.18 -25.35
CA ALA A 353 -21.43 5.89 -25.45
C ALA A 353 -20.03 6.10 -26.08
N PRO A 354 -18.97 5.45 -25.56
CA PRO A 354 -17.64 5.58 -26.15
C PRO A 354 -17.70 5.03 -27.59
N ARG A 355 -17.44 5.90 -28.57
CA ARG A 355 -17.10 5.45 -29.92
C ARG A 355 -15.80 4.63 -29.79
N PRO A 356 -15.77 3.36 -30.22
CA PRO A 356 -14.50 2.64 -30.28
C PRO A 356 -13.60 3.35 -31.31
N THR A 357 -12.57 4.03 -30.81
CA THR A 357 -11.46 4.49 -31.64
C THR A 357 -10.66 3.27 -32.08
N GLY A 358 -10.66 2.99 -33.39
CA GLY A 358 -9.61 2.18 -34.02
C GLY A 358 -10.04 0.80 -34.52
N GLY A 359 -10.71 0.78 -35.68
CA GLY A 359 -10.77 -0.40 -36.56
C GLY A 359 -10.87 0.07 -38.00
N ARG A 360 -9.81 -0.11 -38.79
CA ARG A 360 -9.78 0.21 -40.23
C ARG A 360 -10.98 -0.46 -40.92
N PRO A 361 -11.63 0.19 -41.92
CA PRO A 361 -12.66 -0.47 -42.68
C PRO A 361 -12.04 -1.64 -43.45
N ALA A 362 -12.59 -2.84 -43.24
CA ALA A 362 -12.24 -4.02 -44.02
C ALA A 362 -12.64 -3.76 -45.48
N THR A 363 -11.64 -3.70 -46.34
CA THR A 363 -11.75 -3.71 -47.79
C THR A 363 -12.68 -4.83 -48.25
N THR A 364 -13.72 -4.46 -48.99
CA THR A 364 -14.64 -5.36 -49.67
C THR A 364 -13.87 -6.23 -50.67
N ALA A 365 -13.89 -7.54 -50.48
CA ALA A 365 -13.36 -8.51 -51.43
C ALA A 365 -14.28 -8.59 -52.66
N ARG A 366 -13.69 -8.45 -53.85
CA ARG A 366 -14.32 -8.77 -55.14
C ARG A 366 -14.62 -10.28 -55.24
N PRO A 367 -15.70 -10.71 -55.92
CA PRO A 367 -15.90 -12.12 -56.22
C PRO A 367 -14.99 -12.54 -57.40
N GLY A 368 -14.13 -13.53 -57.14
CA GLY A 368 -13.28 -14.19 -58.13
C GLY A 368 -14.07 -15.22 -58.93
N SER A 369 -13.91 -15.13 -60.25
CA SER A 369 -14.37 -16.04 -61.29
C SER A 369 -13.93 -17.49 -61.08
N ALA A 370 -14.89 -18.42 -61.03
CA ALA A 370 -14.62 -19.85 -61.13
C ALA A 370 -14.47 -20.26 -62.60
N ASP A 371 -13.26 -20.65 -62.94
CA ASP A 371 -12.81 -21.14 -64.23
C ASP A 371 -13.33 -22.56 -64.52
N ARG A 372 -13.67 -22.78 -65.79
CA ARG A 372 -14.22 -24.01 -66.35
C ARG A 372 -13.10 -25.04 -66.51
N ARG A 373 -13.26 -26.22 -65.90
CA ARG A 373 -12.46 -27.39 -66.27
C ARG A 373 -12.88 -27.87 -67.66
N GLY A 374 -11.96 -27.74 -68.62
CA GLY A 374 -12.02 -28.37 -69.93
C GLY A 374 -11.94 -29.89 -69.80
N ARG A 375 -12.85 -30.56 -70.51
CA ARG A 375 -12.74 -31.93 -71.00
C ARG A 375 -11.80 -31.94 -72.21
N GLU A 376 -11.01 -32.99 -72.34
CA GLU A 376 -10.66 -33.57 -73.63
C GLU A 376 -10.62 -35.10 -73.47
N PRO A 377 -11.10 -35.82 -74.50
CA PRO A 377 -10.34 -36.98 -74.96
C PRO A 377 -10.11 -36.96 -76.48
N ALA A 378 -9.07 -37.71 -76.85
CA ALA A 378 -8.55 -38.07 -78.17
C ALA A 378 -7.45 -37.16 -78.73
#